data_AF-A0A2V6AL40-F1
#
_entry.id   AF-A0A2V6AL40-F1
#
_cell.length_a   1.000
_cell.length_b   1.000
_cell.length_c   1.000
_cell.angle_alpha   90.00
_cell.angle_beta   90.00
_cell.angle_gamma   90.00
#
_symmetry.space_group_name_H-M   'P 1'
#
loop_
_entity.id
_entity.type
_entity.pdbx_description
1 polymer ?
#
loop_
_entity_poly.entity_id
_entity_poly.type
_entity_poly.pdbx_seq_one_letter_code
_entity_poly.pdbx_strand_id
1 'polypeptide(L)'
;MLSWQISGATTKQALRALMKEGIVETKGRPAQDPMQNRSALGGLLIQRNRWGLSLPAKLLIVFIGLALAVTALLGVYPFLAITQPVDADALVVEGWVHPYAIRAGAEEFNSHSYQRVFTSGGPVVGKGGYINDYQTSASVGADLLKEAGIPSEFVQMVPSHVIGRDRTYSSAIALKDWFREYDVRINGLNIVTEGAHARRTRLLFAKALGADVSVGVIAVPNPDYDARYWWRYSEGVEEVIGESVAYIYARFFFHPSKIGHGGKALLQK
;
A
#
# COMPACT_ATOMS: atom_id res chain seq x y z
N MET A 1 -48.21 59.85 65.62
CA MET A 1 -48.67 58.85 64.62
C MET A 1 -48.10 59.26 63.27
N LEU A 2 -47.35 58.35 62.64
CA LEU A 2 -47.12 58.17 61.19
C LEU A 2 -46.55 59.35 60.37
N SER A 3 -45.69 59.14 59.39
CA SER A 3 -45.07 57.93 58.85
C SER A 3 -43.86 58.38 58.02
N TRP A 4 -42.79 57.60 58.08
CA TRP A 4 -41.67 57.73 57.17
C TRP A 4 -42.14 57.27 55.78
N GLN A 5 -42.10 58.16 54.79
CA GLN A 5 -42.39 57.85 53.41
C GLN A 5 -41.07 57.63 52.66
N ILE A 6 -40.66 56.36 52.57
CA ILE A 6 -39.52 55.92 51.75
C ILE A 6 -39.99 55.89 50.30
N SER A 7 -39.61 56.92 49.52
CA SER A 7 -39.78 56.92 48.06
C SER A 7 -38.62 56.17 47.42
N GLY A 8 -38.95 55.14 46.64
CA GLY A 8 -38.02 54.20 46.03
C GLY A 8 -37.16 54.80 44.93
N ALA A 9 -36.10 55.51 45.31
CA ALA A 9 -34.97 55.76 44.43
C ALA A 9 -34.14 54.47 44.34
N THR A 10 -34.04 53.90 43.14
CA THR A 10 -33.13 52.77 42.91
C THR A 10 -31.69 53.19 43.22
N THR A 11 -30.87 52.27 43.73
CA THR A 11 -29.48 52.51 44.16
C THR A 11 -28.63 53.25 43.11
N LYS A 12 -28.97 53.12 41.82
CA LYS A 12 -28.34 53.84 40.70
C LYS A 12 -28.67 55.34 40.63
N GLN A 13 -29.88 55.75 41.03
CA GLN A 13 -30.29 57.17 41.03
C GLN A 13 -29.62 57.93 42.18
N ALA A 14 -29.52 57.32 43.36
CA ALA A 14 -28.78 57.86 44.49
C ALA A 14 -27.28 58.02 44.16
N LEU A 15 -26.67 57.03 43.50
CA LEU A 15 -25.25 57.10 43.10
C LEU A 15 -24.99 58.20 42.05
N ARG A 16 -25.93 58.44 41.14
CA ARG A 16 -25.82 59.52 40.14
C ARG A 16 -25.96 60.90 40.77
N ALA A 17 -26.81 61.07 41.78
CA ALA A 17 -26.92 62.33 42.52
C ALA A 17 -25.62 62.63 43.29
N LEU A 18 -25.06 61.63 43.97
CA LEU A 18 -23.80 61.76 44.73
C LEU A 18 -22.57 62.03 43.85
N MET A 19 -22.51 61.52 42.62
CA MET A 19 -21.46 61.88 41.65
C MET A 19 -21.62 63.29 41.09
N LYS A 20 -22.85 63.82 40.99
CA LYS A 20 -23.13 65.16 40.46
C LYS A 20 -22.77 66.27 41.46
N GLU A 21 -22.83 65.98 42.75
CA GLU A 21 -22.44 66.89 43.84
C GLU A 21 -20.95 66.80 44.20
N GLY A 22 -20.14 66.03 43.45
CA GLY A 22 -18.69 65.96 43.66
C GLY A 22 -18.24 65.19 44.90
N ILE A 23 -19.14 64.44 45.55
CA ILE A 23 -18.86 63.68 46.79
C ILE A 23 -18.14 62.34 46.47
N VAL A 24 -18.22 61.86 45.23
CA VAL A 24 -17.56 60.62 44.77
C VAL A 24 -16.61 60.94 43.61
N GLU A 25 -15.31 60.82 43.87
CA GLU A 25 -14.27 60.99 42.86
C GLU A 25 -14.21 59.74 41.95
N THR A 26 -14.41 59.91 40.64
CA THR A 26 -14.28 58.81 39.68
C THR A 26 -12.80 58.48 39.52
N LYS A 27 -12.30 57.47 40.25
CA LYS A 27 -10.99 56.89 39.99
C LYS A 27 -10.97 56.35 38.55
N GLY A 28 -10.32 57.09 37.64
CA GLY A 28 -10.21 56.72 36.24
C GLY A 28 -9.68 55.30 36.11
N ARG A 29 -10.34 54.47 35.27
CA ARG A 29 -9.77 53.18 34.87
C ARG A 29 -8.42 53.45 34.21
N PRO A 30 -7.33 52.78 34.60
CA PRO A 30 -6.10 52.85 33.82
C PRO A 30 -6.40 52.35 32.41
N ALA A 31 -5.86 53.04 31.40
CA ALA A 31 -5.96 52.63 30.01
C ALA A 31 -5.48 51.17 29.87
N GLN A 32 -6.31 50.32 29.26
CA GLN A 32 -5.87 48.98 28.88
C GLN A 32 -4.78 49.13 27.81
N ASP A 33 -3.58 48.70 28.15
CA ASP A 33 -2.42 48.61 27.26
C ASP A 33 -2.84 47.79 26.00
N PRO A 34 -2.67 48.31 24.76
CA PRO A 34 -3.05 47.55 23.58
C PRO A 34 -2.22 46.27 23.52
N MET A 35 -2.89 45.11 23.66
CA MET A 35 -2.27 43.79 23.57
C MET A 35 -1.36 43.71 22.33
N GLN A 36 -0.06 43.83 22.56
CA GLN A 36 0.97 43.71 21.53
C GLN A 36 0.97 42.26 21.05
N ASN A 37 0.39 41.99 19.88
CA ASN A 37 0.47 40.67 19.25
C ASN A 37 1.95 40.36 18.96
N ARG A 38 2.57 39.50 19.77
CA ARG A 38 3.92 38.99 19.48
C ARG A 38 3.79 37.83 18.50
N SER A 39 4.31 38.01 17.29
CA SER A 39 4.44 36.96 16.28
C SER A 39 5.87 36.43 16.24
N ALA A 40 6.03 35.11 16.07
CA ALA A 40 7.32 34.46 15.87
C ALA A 40 7.34 33.73 14.50
N LEU A 41 8.54 33.38 14.02
CA LEU A 41 8.75 32.70 12.72
C LEU A 41 8.03 33.41 11.56
N GLY A 42 8.23 34.72 11.39
CA GLY A 42 7.64 35.49 10.29
C GLY A 42 6.10 35.53 10.26
N GLY A 43 5.42 35.24 11.36
CA GLY A 43 3.95 35.20 11.44
C GLY A 43 3.34 33.80 11.45
N LEU A 44 4.15 32.74 11.40
CA LEU A 44 3.70 31.35 11.52
C LEU A 44 3.11 31.05 12.90
N LEU A 45 3.59 31.73 13.95
CA LEU A 45 3.08 31.59 15.32
C LEU A 45 2.58 32.95 15.83
N ILE A 46 1.35 33.00 16.34
CA ILE A 46 0.75 34.20 16.94
C ILE A 46 0.40 33.88 18.39
N GLN A 47 0.98 34.63 19.33
CA GLN A 47 0.65 34.47 20.75
C GLN A 47 -0.61 35.28 21.09
N ARG A 48 -1.77 34.61 21.06
CA ARG A 48 -2.97 34.98 21.82
C ARG A 48 -3.10 33.93 22.93
N ASN A 49 -3.84 34.20 24.02
CA ASN A 49 -3.93 33.33 25.23
C ASN A 49 -4.48 31.89 25.00
N ARG A 50 -4.52 31.40 23.76
CA ARG A 50 -4.64 29.99 23.36
C ARG A 50 -3.70 29.76 22.17
N TRP A 51 -2.87 28.73 22.24
CA TRP A 51 -2.06 28.28 21.11
C TRP A 51 -2.99 27.86 19.97
N GLY A 52 -2.95 28.57 18.85
CA GLY A 52 -3.74 28.25 17.67
C GLY A 52 -2.89 28.40 16.42
N LEU A 53 -3.16 27.58 15.40
CA LEU A 53 -2.49 27.71 14.11
C LEU A 53 -2.87 29.04 13.47
N SER A 54 -1.87 29.83 13.08
CA SER A 54 -2.06 31.00 12.24
C SER A 54 -2.62 30.59 10.88
N LEU A 55 -3.28 31.50 10.15
CA LEU A 55 -3.74 31.23 8.79
C LEU A 55 -2.59 30.79 7.86
N PRO A 56 -1.39 31.42 7.88
CA PRO A 56 -0.22 30.93 7.14
C PRO A 56 0.18 29.51 7.53
N ALA A 57 0.17 29.17 8.82
CA ALA A 57 0.50 27.81 9.27
C ALA A 57 -0.53 26.78 8.79
N LYS A 58 -1.84 27.11 8.79
CA LYS A 58 -2.88 26.24 8.23
C LYS A 58 -2.69 26.03 6.72
N LEU A 59 -2.42 27.11 5.98
CA LEU A 59 -2.16 27.03 4.53
C LEU A 59 -0.91 26.19 4.23
N LEU A 60 0.15 26.35 5.02
CA LEU A 60 1.37 25.55 4.90
C LEU A 60 1.08 24.05 5.13
N ILE A 61 0.30 23.71 6.15
CA ILE A 61 -0.09 22.31 6.41
C ILE A 61 -0.89 21.73 5.25
N VAL A 62 -1.87 22.48 4.72
CA VAL A 62 -2.65 22.06 3.55
C VAL A 62 -1.76 21.87 2.33
N PHE A 63 -0.84 22.79 2.08
CA PHE A 63 0.11 22.70 0.96
C PHE A 63 1.01 21.47 1.07
N ILE A 64 1.59 21.23 2.25
CA ILE A 64 2.42 20.04 2.52
C ILE A 64 1.58 18.77 2.33
N GLY A 65 0.36 18.73 2.87
CA GLY A 65 -0.54 17.60 2.71
C GLY A 65 -0.86 17.31 1.25
N LEU A 66 -1.15 18.34 0.45
CA LEU A 66 -1.40 18.21 -0.98
C LEU A 66 -0.16 17.73 -1.74
N ALA A 67 1.02 18.30 -1.45
CA ALA A 67 2.27 17.89 -2.07
C ALA A 67 2.60 16.41 -1.77
N LEU A 68 2.38 15.97 -0.53
CA LEU A 68 2.53 14.57 -0.14
C LEU A 68 1.53 13.66 -0.85
N ALA A 69 0.26 14.07 -0.93
CA ALA A 69 -0.77 13.31 -1.62
C ALA A 69 -0.47 13.14 -3.11
N VAL A 70 -0.04 14.20 -3.79
CA VAL A 70 0.37 14.15 -5.20
C VAL A 70 1.61 13.27 -5.38
N THR A 71 2.61 13.41 -4.51
CA THR A 71 3.81 12.58 -4.57
C THR A 71 3.48 11.10 -4.38
N ALA A 72 2.60 10.77 -3.43
CA ALA A 72 2.14 9.40 -3.20
C ALA A 72 1.34 8.87 -4.40
N LEU A 73 0.41 9.66 -4.96
CA LEU A 73 -0.39 9.29 -6.12
C LEU A 73 0.48 8.95 -7.34
N LEU A 74 1.50 9.77 -7.60
CA LEU A 74 2.41 9.56 -8.74
C LEU A 74 3.45 8.47 -8.46
N GLY A 75 3.88 8.32 -7.21
CA GLY A 75 4.95 7.41 -6.81
C GLY A 75 4.50 5.98 -6.51
N VAL A 76 3.22 5.75 -6.19
CA VAL A 76 2.75 4.43 -5.75
C VAL A 76 2.82 3.37 -6.86
N TYR A 77 2.43 3.70 -8.09
CA TYR A 77 2.50 2.75 -9.20
C TYR A 77 3.94 2.32 -9.51
N PRO A 78 4.91 3.22 -9.80
CA PRO A 78 6.29 2.81 -10.06
C PRO A 78 6.98 2.21 -8.82
N PHE A 79 6.49 2.54 -7.61
CA PHE A 79 6.90 1.80 -6.43
C PHE A 79 6.44 0.34 -6.53
N LEU A 80 5.18 0.04 -6.82
CA LEU A 80 4.66 -1.32 -6.87
C LEU A 80 5.13 -2.12 -8.10
N ALA A 81 5.09 -1.52 -9.28
CA ALA A 81 5.40 -2.13 -10.57
C ALA A 81 6.90 -2.11 -10.87
N ILE A 82 7.67 -2.85 -10.09
CA ILE A 82 9.11 -2.96 -10.28
C ILE A 82 9.49 -3.98 -11.36
N THR A 83 10.48 -3.63 -12.17
CA THR A 83 11.21 -4.57 -13.03
C THR A 83 12.66 -4.56 -12.60
N GLN A 84 13.08 -5.64 -11.94
CA GLN A 84 14.42 -5.86 -11.40
C GLN A 84 14.84 -7.31 -11.68
N PRO A 85 15.13 -7.65 -12.95
CA PRO A 85 15.62 -8.98 -13.29
C PRO A 85 17.00 -9.22 -12.66
N VAL A 86 17.31 -10.49 -12.44
CA VAL A 86 18.63 -10.98 -11.99
C VAL A 86 19.20 -11.92 -13.05
N ASP A 87 20.48 -12.24 -12.94
CA ASP A 87 21.06 -13.36 -13.68
C ASP A 87 20.42 -14.66 -13.16
N ALA A 88 19.75 -15.40 -14.05
CA ALA A 88 18.77 -16.40 -13.66
C ALA A 88 18.80 -17.62 -14.59
N ASP A 89 18.73 -18.80 -13.97
CA ASP A 89 18.68 -20.08 -14.67
C ASP A 89 17.26 -20.40 -15.17
N ALA A 90 16.24 -19.89 -14.47
CA ALA A 90 14.85 -20.22 -14.68
C ALA A 90 13.97 -18.97 -14.80
N LEU A 91 12.99 -19.05 -15.70
CA LEU A 91 11.90 -18.08 -15.78
C LEU A 91 10.66 -18.66 -15.10
N VAL A 92 9.95 -17.86 -14.33
CA VAL A 92 8.65 -18.22 -13.75
C VAL A 92 7.60 -17.28 -14.32
N VAL A 93 6.52 -17.82 -14.87
CA VAL A 93 5.36 -17.03 -15.31
C VAL A 93 4.20 -17.38 -14.39
N GLU A 94 3.62 -16.36 -13.72
CA GLU A 94 2.42 -16.59 -12.91
C GLU A 94 1.25 -16.98 -13.83
N GLY A 95 0.65 -18.16 -13.61
CA GLY A 95 -0.33 -18.70 -14.55
C GLY A 95 -1.74 -18.11 -14.45
N TRP A 96 -1.96 -17.18 -13.51
CA TRP A 96 -3.22 -16.45 -13.39
C TRP A 96 -3.23 -15.16 -14.23
N VAL A 97 -2.07 -14.73 -14.73
CA VAL A 97 -1.94 -13.49 -15.49
C VAL A 97 -2.65 -13.59 -16.84
N HIS A 98 -3.02 -12.44 -17.37
CA HIS A 98 -3.68 -12.29 -18.64
C HIS A 98 -2.77 -12.68 -19.81
N PRO A 99 -3.35 -13.00 -20.99
CA PRO A 99 -2.58 -13.44 -22.16
C PRO A 99 -1.48 -12.46 -22.62
N TYR A 100 -1.60 -11.16 -22.33
CA TYR A 100 -0.54 -10.19 -22.67
C TYR A 100 0.74 -10.43 -21.85
N ALA A 101 0.61 -10.75 -20.56
CA ALA A 101 1.74 -11.05 -19.69
C ALA A 101 2.34 -12.43 -20.00
N ILE A 102 1.53 -13.40 -20.40
CA ILE A 102 2.02 -14.68 -20.95
C ILE A 102 2.90 -14.44 -22.17
N ARG A 103 2.42 -13.64 -23.14
CA ARG A 103 3.20 -13.34 -24.35
C ARG A 103 4.51 -12.63 -24.01
N ALA A 104 4.47 -11.65 -23.12
CA ALA A 104 5.69 -11.00 -22.63
C ALA A 104 6.65 -12.01 -21.95
N GLY A 105 6.13 -12.99 -21.22
CA GLY A 105 6.93 -14.08 -20.65
C GLY A 105 7.53 -15.00 -21.69
N ALA A 106 6.80 -15.31 -22.76
CA ALA A 106 7.33 -16.09 -23.89
C ALA A 106 8.42 -15.31 -24.64
N GLU A 107 8.23 -14.01 -24.88
CA GLU A 107 9.22 -13.12 -25.47
C GLU A 107 10.49 -13.02 -24.61
N GLU A 108 10.33 -12.85 -23.30
CA GLU A 108 11.42 -12.83 -22.33
C GLU A 108 12.21 -14.14 -22.35
N PHE A 109 11.52 -15.29 -22.38
CA PHE A 109 12.16 -16.60 -22.46
C PHE A 109 12.97 -16.77 -23.75
N ASN A 110 12.40 -16.40 -24.89
CA ASN A 110 13.06 -16.54 -26.19
C ASN A 110 14.22 -15.56 -26.40
N SER A 111 14.22 -14.43 -25.71
CA SER A 111 15.23 -13.38 -25.86
C SER A 111 16.46 -13.58 -24.95
N HIS A 112 16.40 -14.51 -24.01
CA HIS A 112 17.42 -14.73 -22.99
C HIS A 112 17.74 -16.22 -22.81
N SER A 113 18.79 -16.53 -22.06
CA SER A 113 19.32 -17.91 -21.95
C SER A 113 18.76 -18.68 -20.75
N TYR A 114 17.45 -18.60 -20.52
CA TYR A 114 16.79 -19.41 -19.48
C TYR A 114 16.80 -20.89 -19.89
N GLN A 115 17.05 -21.79 -18.94
CA GLN A 115 17.07 -23.23 -19.21
C GLN A 115 15.66 -23.83 -19.32
N ARG A 116 14.70 -23.24 -18.59
CA ARG A 116 13.31 -23.69 -18.51
C ARG A 116 12.39 -22.56 -18.07
N VAL A 117 11.14 -22.59 -18.52
CA VAL A 117 10.06 -21.76 -18.00
C VAL A 117 9.13 -22.60 -17.12
N PHE A 118 8.88 -22.09 -15.92
CA PHE A 118 7.97 -22.66 -14.96
C PHE A 118 6.68 -21.85 -14.94
N THR A 119 5.53 -22.52 -14.85
CA THR A 119 4.27 -21.85 -14.57
C THR A 119 3.80 -22.18 -13.17
N SER A 120 3.37 -21.15 -12.44
CA SER A 120 2.97 -21.30 -11.04
C SER A 120 1.54 -20.83 -10.83
N GLY A 121 0.87 -21.37 -9.80
CA GLY A 121 -0.48 -20.94 -9.46
C GLY A 121 -1.31 -22.02 -8.78
N GLY A 122 -2.26 -21.58 -7.96
CA GLY A 122 -3.17 -22.46 -7.23
C GLY A 122 -4.38 -22.91 -8.05
N PRO A 123 -5.38 -23.52 -7.41
CA PRO A 123 -6.64 -23.89 -8.06
C PRO A 123 -7.34 -22.67 -8.66
N VAL A 124 -7.94 -22.84 -9.83
CA VAL A 124 -8.66 -21.76 -10.51
C VAL A 124 -9.81 -21.26 -9.62
N VAL A 125 -9.92 -19.94 -9.48
CA VAL A 125 -10.95 -19.31 -8.65
C VAL A 125 -12.34 -19.73 -9.11
N GLY A 126 -13.23 -20.03 -8.16
CA GLY A 126 -14.60 -20.46 -8.45
C GLY A 126 -14.80 -21.97 -8.63
N LYS A 127 -13.73 -22.78 -8.65
CA LYS A 127 -13.83 -24.25 -8.77
C LYS A 127 -14.04 -25.01 -7.45
N GLY A 128 -14.19 -24.30 -6.32
CA GLY A 128 -14.43 -24.93 -5.01
C GLY A 128 -13.20 -25.56 -4.35
N GLY A 129 -12.02 -25.50 -4.98
CA GLY A 129 -10.77 -25.94 -4.39
C GLY A 129 -9.83 -26.62 -5.39
N TYR A 130 -8.80 -27.29 -4.89
CA TYR A 130 -7.95 -28.17 -5.69
C TYR A 130 -8.73 -29.43 -6.06
N ILE A 131 -8.76 -29.75 -7.36
CA ILE A 131 -9.39 -30.95 -7.90
C ILE A 131 -8.32 -31.84 -8.54
N ASN A 132 -7.53 -31.26 -9.45
CA ASN A 132 -6.34 -31.86 -10.04
C ASN A 132 -5.41 -30.75 -10.60
N ASP A 133 -4.20 -31.14 -10.99
CA ASP A 133 -3.17 -30.22 -11.50
C ASP A 133 -3.60 -29.46 -12.77
N TYR A 134 -4.44 -30.05 -13.62
CA TYR A 134 -4.97 -29.42 -14.84
C TYR A 134 -6.10 -28.41 -14.60
N GLN A 135 -6.51 -28.24 -13.35
CA GLN A 135 -7.51 -27.25 -12.93
C GLN A 135 -6.90 -26.17 -12.04
N THR A 136 -5.64 -25.81 -12.34
CA THR A 136 -4.90 -24.77 -11.65
C THR A 136 -4.53 -23.65 -12.61
N SER A 137 -4.24 -22.47 -12.05
CA SER A 137 -3.67 -21.39 -12.86
C SER A 137 -2.32 -21.80 -13.45
N ALA A 138 -1.53 -22.66 -12.79
CA ALA A 138 -0.28 -23.17 -13.35
C ALA A 138 -0.51 -23.91 -14.69
N SER A 139 -1.53 -24.78 -14.78
CA SER A 139 -1.84 -25.47 -16.04
C SER A 139 -2.34 -24.51 -17.11
N VAL A 140 -3.21 -23.55 -16.74
CA VAL A 140 -3.70 -22.51 -17.67
C VAL A 140 -2.53 -21.74 -18.28
N GLY A 141 -1.60 -21.25 -17.45
CA GLY A 141 -0.41 -20.54 -17.93
C GLY A 141 0.51 -21.41 -18.79
N ALA A 142 0.65 -22.71 -18.47
CA ALA A 142 1.49 -23.62 -19.24
C ALA A 142 0.95 -23.81 -20.67
N ASP A 143 -0.37 -23.98 -20.79
CA ASP A 143 -1.00 -24.15 -22.10
C ASP A 143 -0.93 -22.86 -22.92
N LEU A 144 -1.15 -21.71 -22.28
CA LEU A 144 -0.99 -20.38 -22.86
C LEU A 144 0.45 -20.08 -23.33
N LEU A 145 1.48 -20.53 -22.62
CA LEU A 145 2.88 -20.40 -23.07
C LEU A 145 3.20 -21.30 -24.27
N LYS A 146 2.64 -22.52 -24.31
CA LYS A 146 2.79 -23.41 -25.47
C LYS A 146 2.10 -22.81 -26.69
N GLU A 147 0.90 -22.26 -26.52
CA GLU A 147 0.17 -21.52 -27.56
C GLU A 147 0.94 -20.28 -28.03
N ALA A 148 1.69 -19.63 -27.13
CA ALA A 148 2.59 -18.53 -27.45
C ALA A 148 3.91 -18.98 -28.13
N GLY A 149 4.09 -20.27 -28.41
CA GLY A 149 5.20 -20.81 -29.20
C GLY A 149 6.37 -21.36 -28.39
N ILE A 150 6.27 -21.48 -27.06
CA ILE A 150 7.32 -22.13 -26.27
C ILE A 150 7.21 -23.65 -26.43
N PRO A 151 8.28 -24.36 -26.85
CA PRO A 151 8.25 -25.80 -26.99
C PRO A 151 7.96 -26.49 -25.64
N SER A 152 7.14 -27.54 -25.68
CA SER A 152 6.60 -28.20 -24.47
C SER A 152 7.67 -28.73 -23.52
N GLU A 153 8.84 -29.12 -24.03
CA GLU A 153 9.99 -29.61 -23.28
C GLU A 153 10.64 -28.55 -22.40
N PHE A 154 10.41 -27.26 -22.70
CA PHE A 154 10.88 -26.14 -21.90
C PHE A 154 9.82 -25.64 -20.90
N VAL A 155 8.57 -26.11 -20.97
CA VAL A 155 7.49 -25.66 -20.09
C VAL A 155 7.23 -26.69 -18.98
N GLN A 156 7.41 -26.26 -17.73
CA GLN A 156 7.08 -27.07 -16.55
C GLN A 156 6.00 -26.39 -15.72
N MET A 157 4.82 -27.00 -15.63
CA MET A 157 3.80 -26.53 -14.69
C MET A 157 4.13 -26.99 -13.26
N VAL A 158 3.95 -26.09 -12.30
CA VAL A 158 4.13 -26.35 -10.87
C VAL A 158 2.91 -25.81 -10.10
N PRO A 159 1.86 -26.62 -9.94
CA PRO A 159 0.64 -26.21 -9.28
C PRO A 159 0.81 -26.11 -7.76
N SER A 160 0.23 -25.07 -7.16
CA SER A 160 0.00 -25.04 -5.72
C SER A 160 -1.32 -25.74 -5.40
N HIS A 161 -1.32 -26.63 -4.41
CA HIS A 161 -2.54 -27.31 -3.96
C HIS A 161 -3.30 -26.56 -2.86
N VAL A 162 -2.78 -25.39 -2.43
CA VAL A 162 -3.38 -24.56 -1.37
C VAL A 162 -4.47 -23.63 -1.93
N ILE A 163 -5.56 -23.49 -1.18
CA ILE A 163 -6.74 -22.68 -1.54
C ILE A 163 -6.81 -21.42 -0.65
N GLY A 164 -7.20 -20.30 -1.25
CA GLY A 164 -7.81 -19.15 -0.57
C GLY A 164 -6.90 -18.27 0.30
N ARG A 165 -5.77 -18.78 0.80
CA ARG A 165 -4.84 -18.05 1.66
C ARG A 165 -3.44 -18.01 1.04
N ASP A 166 -2.80 -16.84 1.09
CA ASP A 166 -1.39 -16.63 0.73
C ASP A 166 -1.00 -17.28 -0.61
N ARG A 167 -1.86 -17.13 -1.65
CA ARG A 167 -1.77 -17.87 -2.92
C ARG A 167 -0.42 -17.70 -3.64
N THR A 168 0.10 -16.48 -3.71
CA THR A 168 1.40 -16.18 -4.31
C THR A 168 2.54 -16.89 -3.54
N TYR A 169 2.51 -16.84 -2.20
CA TYR A 169 3.49 -17.52 -1.36
C TYR A 169 3.39 -19.05 -1.49
N SER A 170 2.18 -19.59 -1.50
CA SER A 170 1.93 -21.03 -1.68
C SER A 170 2.44 -21.53 -3.03
N SER A 171 2.27 -20.73 -4.08
CA SER A 171 2.83 -21.02 -5.41
C SER A 171 4.36 -21.03 -5.39
N ALA A 172 4.98 -20.09 -4.68
CA ALA A 172 6.43 -20.07 -4.49
C ALA A 172 6.96 -21.26 -3.67
N ILE A 173 6.19 -21.73 -2.67
CA ILE A 173 6.53 -22.93 -1.90
C ILE A 173 6.40 -24.18 -2.76
N ALA A 174 5.33 -24.32 -3.54
CA ALA A 174 5.20 -25.43 -4.49
C ALA A 174 6.39 -25.49 -5.45
N LEU A 175 6.84 -24.33 -5.95
CA LEU A 175 8.04 -24.24 -6.79
C LEU A 175 9.32 -24.67 -6.06
N LYS A 176 9.51 -24.23 -4.82
CA LYS A 176 10.64 -24.66 -3.99
C LYS A 176 10.65 -26.18 -3.76
N ASP A 177 9.50 -26.74 -3.42
CA ASP A 177 9.35 -28.17 -3.15
C ASP A 177 9.62 -28.98 -4.42
N TRP A 178 9.14 -28.50 -5.58
CA TRP A 178 9.45 -29.09 -6.88
C TRP A 178 10.96 -29.09 -7.15
N PHE A 179 11.67 -27.97 -6.98
CA PHE A 179 13.12 -27.94 -7.18
C PHE A 179 13.86 -28.95 -6.30
N ARG A 180 13.42 -29.09 -5.04
CA ARG A 180 14.00 -30.06 -4.11
C ARG A 180 13.70 -31.51 -4.50
N GLU A 181 12.48 -31.81 -4.92
CA GLU A 181 12.05 -33.15 -5.27
C GLU A 181 12.79 -33.70 -6.51
N TYR A 182 13.04 -32.83 -7.48
CA TYR A 182 13.70 -33.18 -8.74
C TYR A 182 15.22 -32.90 -8.75
N ASP A 183 15.81 -32.58 -7.59
CA ASP A 183 17.24 -32.21 -7.42
C ASP A 183 17.71 -31.13 -8.40
N VAL A 184 16.84 -30.17 -8.71
CA VAL A 184 17.14 -29.02 -9.57
C VAL A 184 17.69 -27.90 -8.71
N ARG A 185 18.95 -27.53 -8.95
CA ARG A 185 19.60 -26.39 -8.30
C ARG A 185 19.46 -25.16 -9.17
N ILE A 186 18.93 -24.09 -8.59
CA ILE A 186 18.84 -22.77 -9.23
C ILE A 186 19.58 -21.74 -8.37
N ASN A 187 20.40 -20.91 -9.01
CA ASN A 187 21.09 -19.80 -8.34
C ASN A 187 20.23 -18.52 -8.40
N GLY A 188 19.42 -18.40 -9.45
CA GLY A 188 18.51 -17.30 -9.62
C GLY A 188 17.30 -17.65 -10.48
N LEU A 189 16.21 -16.94 -10.27
CA LEU A 189 15.05 -16.96 -11.14
C LEU A 189 14.47 -15.56 -11.35
N ASN A 190 13.84 -15.36 -12.50
CA ASN A 190 13.04 -14.16 -12.79
C ASN A 190 11.57 -14.53 -12.85
N ILE A 191 10.71 -13.65 -12.32
CA ILE A 191 9.25 -13.88 -12.29
C ILE A 191 8.55 -12.84 -13.16
N VAL A 192 7.76 -13.29 -14.13
CA VAL A 192 6.90 -12.45 -14.95
C VAL A 192 5.52 -12.39 -14.32
N THR A 193 5.06 -11.17 -14.06
CA THR A 193 3.73 -10.90 -13.50
C THR A 193 3.23 -9.53 -13.92
N GLU A 194 2.00 -9.19 -13.55
CA GLU A 194 1.34 -7.95 -13.96
C GLU A 194 1.72 -6.77 -13.07
N GLY A 195 2.03 -5.65 -13.73
CA GLY A 195 2.03 -4.30 -13.17
C GLY A 195 2.36 -4.21 -11.68
N ALA A 196 1.40 -3.68 -10.91
CA ALA A 196 1.56 -3.36 -9.50
C ALA A 196 1.75 -4.61 -8.61
N HIS A 197 1.45 -5.80 -9.10
CA HIS A 197 1.60 -7.07 -8.37
C HIS A 197 3.08 -7.45 -8.15
N ALA A 198 3.97 -6.96 -9.01
CA ALA A 198 5.38 -7.38 -9.07
C ALA A 198 6.13 -7.27 -7.75
N ARG A 199 6.04 -6.14 -7.03
CA ARG A 199 6.79 -5.97 -5.77
C ARG A 199 6.37 -6.99 -4.72
N ARG A 200 5.07 -7.29 -4.60
CA ARG A 200 4.59 -8.28 -3.62
C ARG A 200 4.98 -9.69 -4.03
N THR A 201 4.88 -10.05 -5.31
CA THR A 201 5.34 -11.34 -5.82
C THR A 201 6.80 -11.58 -5.50
N ARG A 202 7.68 -10.63 -5.85
CA ARG A 202 9.11 -10.74 -5.54
C ARG A 202 9.39 -10.96 -4.06
N LEU A 203 8.72 -10.19 -3.18
CA LEU A 203 8.87 -10.32 -1.74
C LEU A 203 8.47 -11.72 -1.24
N LEU A 204 7.35 -12.26 -1.72
CA LEU A 204 6.82 -13.54 -1.27
C LEU A 204 7.63 -14.72 -1.81
N PHE A 205 8.07 -14.66 -3.07
CA PHE A 205 8.98 -15.66 -3.63
C PHE A 205 10.33 -15.68 -2.93
N ALA A 206 10.92 -14.51 -2.65
CA ALA A 206 12.15 -14.42 -1.86
C ALA A 206 12.00 -15.00 -0.45
N LYS A 207 10.86 -14.73 0.22
CA LYS A 207 10.55 -15.34 1.54
C LYS A 207 10.43 -16.87 1.46
N ALA A 208 9.87 -17.41 0.38
CA ALA A 208 9.69 -18.86 0.22
C ALA A 208 11.00 -19.57 -0.11
N LEU A 209 11.70 -19.12 -1.16
CA LEU A 209 12.91 -19.75 -1.69
C LEU A 209 14.10 -19.63 -0.73
N GLY A 210 14.18 -18.52 0.01
CA GLY A 210 15.25 -18.26 0.96
C GLY A 210 16.36 -17.40 0.35
N ALA A 211 17.38 -17.11 1.16
CA ALA A 211 18.44 -16.16 0.81
C ALA A 211 19.44 -16.68 -0.23
N ASP A 212 19.48 -17.99 -0.46
CA ASP A 212 20.44 -18.63 -1.37
C ASP A 212 20.03 -18.52 -2.85
N VAL A 213 18.78 -18.12 -3.12
CA VAL A 213 18.25 -17.98 -4.48
C VAL A 213 17.99 -16.51 -4.77
N SER A 214 18.62 -15.98 -5.82
CA SER A 214 18.36 -14.63 -6.31
C SER A 214 16.99 -14.57 -6.98
N VAL A 215 16.10 -13.71 -6.48
CA VAL A 215 14.75 -13.55 -7.05
C VAL A 215 14.62 -12.19 -7.72
N GLY A 216 14.56 -12.21 -9.05
CA GLY A 216 14.18 -11.08 -9.87
C GLY A 216 12.69 -11.09 -10.22
N VAL A 217 12.22 -9.97 -10.75
CA VAL A 217 10.82 -9.82 -11.19
C VAL A 217 10.73 -8.87 -12.38
N ILE A 218 9.78 -9.12 -13.26
CA ILE A 218 9.48 -8.36 -14.46
C ILE A 218 7.99 -8.00 -14.41
N ALA A 219 7.71 -6.71 -14.22
CA ALA A 219 6.35 -6.17 -14.23
C ALA A 219 5.92 -5.89 -15.67
N VAL A 220 4.86 -6.55 -16.12
CA VAL A 220 4.25 -6.31 -17.44
C VAL A 220 3.09 -5.33 -17.27
N PRO A 221 3.14 -4.13 -17.89
CA PRO A 221 2.05 -3.19 -17.79
C PRO A 221 0.81 -3.69 -18.54
N ASN A 222 -0.37 -3.39 -18.02
CA ASN A 222 -1.63 -3.67 -18.69
C ASN A 222 -1.73 -2.81 -19.97
N PRO A 223 -2.00 -3.40 -21.16
CA PRO A 223 -2.11 -2.66 -22.42
C PRO A 223 -3.40 -1.85 -22.56
N ASP A 224 -4.44 -2.16 -21.79
CA ASP A 224 -5.78 -1.55 -21.92
C ASP A 224 -5.87 -0.16 -21.29
N TYR A 225 -4.87 0.23 -20.47
CA TYR A 225 -4.78 1.57 -19.91
C TYR A 225 -3.34 2.05 -19.73
N ASP A 226 -3.13 3.38 -19.75
CA ASP A 226 -1.82 3.96 -19.46
C ASP A 226 -1.56 3.98 -17.95
N ALA A 227 -0.67 3.09 -17.51
CA ALA A 227 -0.24 2.96 -16.13
C ALA A 227 0.28 4.26 -15.48
N ARG A 228 0.80 5.21 -16.27
CA ARG A 228 1.24 6.53 -15.75
C ARG A 228 0.08 7.37 -15.24
N TYR A 229 -1.14 7.05 -15.66
CA TYR A 229 -2.38 7.72 -15.28
C TYR A 229 -3.38 6.74 -14.68
N TRP A 230 -2.90 5.69 -14.00
CA TRP A 230 -3.70 4.60 -13.43
C TRP A 230 -4.94 5.08 -12.67
N TRP A 231 -4.88 6.22 -11.98
CA TRP A 231 -5.99 6.79 -11.20
C TRP A 231 -7.18 7.27 -12.05
N ARG A 232 -7.04 7.33 -13.38
CA ARG A 232 -8.12 7.66 -14.31
C ARG A 232 -8.95 6.45 -14.72
N TYR A 233 -8.51 5.24 -14.37
CA TYR A 233 -9.11 3.99 -14.82
C TYR A 233 -9.51 3.16 -13.60
N SER A 234 -10.73 2.62 -13.59
CA SER A 234 -11.24 1.84 -12.45
C SER A 234 -10.36 0.61 -12.16
N GLU A 235 -9.91 -0.07 -13.21
CA GLU A 235 -9.00 -1.22 -13.11
C GLU A 235 -7.66 -0.82 -12.49
N GLY A 236 -7.05 0.27 -12.96
CA GLY A 236 -5.80 0.78 -12.38
C GLY A 236 -5.96 1.20 -10.91
N VAL A 237 -7.10 1.79 -10.54
CA VAL A 237 -7.41 2.13 -9.14
C VAL A 237 -7.53 0.87 -8.27
N GLU A 238 -8.28 -0.13 -8.73
CA GLU A 238 -8.46 -1.40 -8.01
C GLU A 238 -7.13 -2.12 -7.81
N GLU A 239 -6.34 -2.25 -8.87
CA GLU A 239 -5.03 -2.91 -8.85
C GLU A 239 -4.06 -2.20 -7.90
N VAL A 240 -3.86 -0.89 -8.05
CA VAL A 240 -2.87 -0.13 -7.27
C VAL A 240 -3.24 -0.06 -5.80
N ILE A 241 -4.51 0.18 -5.46
CA ILE A 241 -4.95 0.23 -4.06
C ILE A 241 -4.89 -1.17 -3.45
N GLY A 242 -5.40 -2.19 -4.16
CA GLY A 242 -5.37 -3.57 -3.71
C GLY A 242 -3.95 -4.05 -3.43
N GLU A 243 -3.03 -3.82 -4.36
CA GLU A 243 -1.62 -4.21 -4.20
C GLU A 243 -0.87 -3.36 -3.17
N SER A 244 -1.22 -2.09 -2.99
CA SER A 244 -0.67 -1.28 -1.89
C SER A 244 -0.98 -1.91 -0.53
N VAL A 245 -2.26 -2.23 -0.28
CA VAL A 245 -2.70 -2.84 0.98
C VAL A 245 -2.11 -4.24 1.15
N ALA A 246 -2.17 -5.06 0.10
CA ALA A 246 -1.64 -6.41 0.11
C ALA A 246 -0.12 -6.44 0.34
N TYR A 247 0.63 -5.50 -0.25
CA TYR A 247 2.07 -5.39 -0.04
C TYR A 247 2.41 -4.99 1.39
N ILE A 248 1.71 -4.01 1.97
CA ILE A 248 1.88 -3.62 3.38
C ILE A 248 1.60 -4.82 4.29
N TYR A 249 0.51 -5.55 4.05
CA TYR A 249 0.21 -6.78 4.78
C TYR A 249 1.36 -7.80 4.66
N ALA A 250 1.79 -8.10 3.44
CA ALA A 250 2.87 -9.06 3.16
C ALA A 250 4.22 -8.66 3.79
N ARG A 251 4.50 -7.35 3.87
CA ARG A 251 5.78 -6.83 4.36
C ARG A 251 5.88 -6.81 5.88
N PHE A 252 4.80 -6.49 6.57
CA PHE A 252 4.81 -6.20 8.01
C PHE A 252 4.05 -7.21 8.86
N PHE A 253 3.03 -7.87 8.30
CA PHE A 253 2.14 -8.75 9.07
C PHE A 253 2.25 -10.22 8.64
N PHE A 254 2.66 -10.49 7.40
CA PHE A 254 2.87 -11.85 6.92
C PHE A 254 4.22 -12.43 7.37
N HIS A 255 4.11 -13.45 8.22
CA HIS A 255 5.21 -14.25 8.70
C HIS A 255 5.04 -15.68 8.18
N PRO A 256 5.97 -16.17 7.33
CA PRO A 256 6.00 -17.57 6.94
C PRO A 256 5.85 -18.48 8.15
N SER A 257 4.86 -19.36 8.16
CA SER A 257 4.81 -20.42 9.16
C SER A 257 6.03 -21.31 8.96
N LYS A 258 6.67 -21.73 10.07
CA LYS A 258 7.64 -22.83 10.02
C LYS A 258 6.85 -24.10 9.66
N ILE A 259 6.72 -24.40 8.38
CA ILE A 259 6.13 -25.66 7.94
C ILE A 259 7.18 -26.74 8.28
N GLY A 260 6.88 -27.55 9.29
CA GLY A 260 7.62 -28.78 9.55
C GLY A 260 7.39 -29.77 8.41
N HIS A 261 8.42 -30.53 8.04
CA HIS A 261 8.35 -31.59 7.05
C HIS A 261 7.09 -32.45 7.26
N GLY A 262 6.21 -32.51 6.26
CA GLY A 262 5.00 -33.35 6.28
C GLY A 262 3.64 -32.63 6.28
N GLY A 263 3.55 -31.38 5.83
CA GLY A 263 2.25 -30.78 5.47
C GLY A 263 1.28 -30.54 6.64
N LYS A 264 1.78 -30.35 7.87
CA LYS A 264 0.97 -29.84 8.98
C LYS A 264 1.49 -28.48 9.44
N ALA A 265 0.65 -27.46 9.28
CA ALA A 265 0.88 -26.15 9.87
C ALA A 265 0.88 -26.30 11.41
N LEU A 266 2.02 -26.04 12.05
CA LEU A 266 2.06 -25.87 13.50
C LEU A 266 1.41 -24.53 13.82
N LEU A 267 0.18 -24.58 14.34
CA LEU A 267 -0.47 -23.44 14.98
C LEU A 267 0.37 -23.07 16.22
N GLN A 268 1.07 -21.93 16.16
CA GLN A 268 1.52 -21.28 17.40
C GLN A 268 0.34 -20.47 17.95
N LYS A 269 0.08 -20.69 19.24
CA LYS A 269 -0.90 -19.97 20.07
C LYS A 269 -0.58 -18.48 20.16
#